data_AF-A0A6N3GC86-F1
#
_entry.id   AF-A0A6N3GC86-F1
#
_cell.length_a   1.000
_cell.length_b   1.000
_cell.length_c   1.000
_cell.angle_alpha   90.00
_cell.angle_beta   90.00
_cell.angle_gamma   90.00
#
_symmetry.space_group_name_H-M   'P 1'
#
loop_
_entity.id
_entity.type
_entity.pdbx_description
1 polymer ?
#
loop_
_entity_poly.entity_id
_entity_poly.type
_entity_poly.pdbx_seq_one_letter_code
_entity_poly.pdbx_strand_id
1 'polypeptide(L)' 'MGRVEIRKATKKDLSRIAEIYVFNNRMNYWPINEYDANNLWALEKNERAISFYIKHGFNLTGEKKFEEDTIEYLVHLTR' A
#
# COMPACT_ATOMS: atom_id res chain seq x y z
N MET A 1 3.50 18.65 19.32
CA MET A 1 3.58 17.90 18.05
C MET A 1 4.15 18.80 16.97
N GLY A 2 5.35 18.50 16.44
CA GLY A 2 5.89 19.20 15.28
C GLY A 2 5.15 18.77 14.01
N ARG A 3 4.71 19.75 13.21
CA ARG A 3 4.09 19.51 11.90
C ARG A 3 5.12 18.79 11.02
N VAL A 4 4.82 17.58 10.55
CA VAL A 4 5.64 16.94 9.53
C VAL A 4 5.38 17.67 8.21
N GLU A 5 6.29 18.55 7.81
CA GLU A 5 6.26 19.15 6.48
C GLU A 5 6.75 18.12 5.46
N ILE A 6 5.85 17.69 4.58
CA ILE A 6 6.20 16.79 3.48
C ILE A 6 7.03 17.59 2.48
N ARG A 7 8.32 17.24 2.35
CA ARG A 7 9.23 17.88 1.38
C ARG A 7 8.79 17.62 -0.05
N LYS A 8 9.12 18.55 -0.95
CA LYS A 8 8.93 18.33 -2.40
C LYS A 8 9.72 17.09 -2.85
N ALA A 9 9.10 16.32 -3.74
CA ALA A 9 9.71 15.16 -4.37
C ALA A 9 10.87 15.59 -5.27
N THR A 10 11.90 14.76 -5.33
CA THR A 10 13.11 14.91 -6.13
C THR A 10 13.22 13.78 -7.14
N LYS A 11 14.16 13.87 -8.09
CA LYS A 11 14.40 12.81 -9.08
C LYS A 11 14.70 11.44 -8.46
N LYS A 12 15.29 11.40 -7.26
CA LYS A 12 15.57 10.15 -6.53
C LYS A 12 14.30 9.45 -6.05
N ASP A 13 13.23 10.22 -5.83
CA ASP A 13 11.94 9.70 -5.37
C ASP A 13 11.11 9.14 -6.54
N LEU A 14 11.52 9.36 -7.81
CA LEU A 14 10.74 8.95 -8.99
C LEU A 14 10.51 7.45 -9.07
N SER A 15 11.49 6.61 -8.74
CA SER A 15 11.32 5.14 -8.76
C SER A 15 10.28 4.71 -7.74
N ARG A 16 10.36 5.22 -6.50
CA ARG A 16 9.41 4.93 -5.42
C ARG A 16 8.02 5.46 -5.72
N ILE A 17 7.90 6.66 -6.29
CA ILE A 17 6.63 7.25 -6.70
C ILE A 17 6.02 6.45 -7.86
N ALA A 18 6.83 6.04 -8.84
CA ALA A 18 6.40 5.20 -9.95
C ALA A 18 5.96 3.81 -9.45
N GLU A 19 6.67 3.21 -8.49
CA GLU A 19 6.26 1.97 -7.83
C GLU A 19 4.93 2.14 -7.10
N ILE A 20 4.76 3.19 -6.29
CA ILE A 20 3.48 3.48 -5.62
C ILE A 20 2.36 3.66 -6.65
N TYR A 21 2.63 4.37 -7.76
CA TYR A 21 1.64 4.61 -8.80
C TYR A 21 1.31 3.33 -9.57
N VAL A 22 2.30 2.52 -9.94
CA VAL A 22 2.13 1.23 -10.62
C VAL A 22 1.49 0.20 -9.68
N PHE A 23 1.80 0.20 -8.39
CA PHE A 23 1.14 -0.66 -7.41
C PHE A 23 -0.33 -0.27 -7.27
N ASN A 24 -0.63 1.02 -7.08
CA ASN A 24 -2.00 1.54 -7.06
C ASN A 24 -2.74 1.29 -8.39
N ASN A 25 -2.06 1.38 -9.54
CA ASN A 25 -2.69 1.21 -10.85
C ASN A 25 -2.83 -0.27 -11.25
N ARG A 26 -1.89 -1.14 -10.84
CA ARG A 26 -2.01 -2.60 -10.94
C ARG A 26 -3.17 -3.08 -10.09
N MET A 27 -3.40 -2.49 -8.92
CA MET A 27 -4.59 -2.78 -8.10
C MET A 27 -5.91 -2.34 -8.75
N ASN A 28 -5.92 -1.27 -9.54
CA ASN A 28 -7.10 -0.83 -10.30
C ASN A 28 -7.35 -1.66 -11.57
N TYR A 29 -6.28 -2.17 -12.21
CA TYR A 29 -6.37 -2.92 -13.47
C TYR A 29 -6.35 -4.43 -13.32
N TRP A 30 -5.87 -4.98 -12.21
CA TRP A 30 -5.87 -6.42 -11.98
C TRP A 30 -7.10 -6.79 -11.14
N PRO A 31 -8.11 -7.45 -11.74
CA PRO A 31 -9.25 -7.92 -10.98
C PRO A 31 -8.76 -8.88 -9.90
N ILE A 32 -8.93 -8.47 -8.64
CA ILE A 32 -8.73 -9.30 -7.44
C ILE A 32 -9.44 -10.67 -7.59
N ASN A 33 -10.51 -10.70 -8.39
CA ASN A 33 -11.31 -11.87 -8.66
C ASN A 33 -10.67 -12.93 -9.58
N GLU A 34 -9.64 -12.62 -10.39
CA GLU A 34 -9.09 -13.61 -11.34
C GLU A 34 -8.01 -14.51 -10.76
N TYR A 35 -7.50 -14.23 -9.55
CA TYR A 35 -6.38 -14.98 -8.96
C TYR A 35 -6.63 -15.53 -7.55
N ASP A 36 -7.87 -15.58 -7.10
CA ASP A 36 -8.20 -16.05 -5.73
C ASP A 36 -7.31 -15.35 -4.68
N ALA A 37 -7.10 -14.05 -4.89
CA ALA A 37 -6.17 -13.25 -4.12
C ALA A 37 -6.78 -12.92 -2.74
N ASN A 38 -6.82 -13.93 -1.87
CA ASN A 38 -7.33 -13.84 -0.50
C ASN A 38 -6.30 -13.24 0.47
N ASN A 39 -5.12 -12.84 -0.02
CA ASN A 39 -4.01 -12.31 0.77
C ASN A 39 -3.31 -11.18 0.00
N LEU A 40 -3.15 -10.00 0.61
CA LEU A 40 -2.44 -8.87 0.02
C LEU A 40 -1.71 -8.02 1.07
N TRP A 41 -0.67 -7.32 0.64
CA TRP A 41 0.07 -6.39 1.49
C TRP A 41 -0.11 -4.96 1.00
N ALA A 42 -0.42 -4.04 1.91
CA ALA A 42 -0.57 -2.61 1.61
C ALA A 42 0.34 -1.78 2.52
N LEU A 43 0.82 -0.62 2.04
CA LEU A 43 1.55 0.32 2.89
C LEU A 43 0.65 0.80 4.02
N GLU A 44 1.13 0.67 5.26
CA GLU A 44 0.40 1.05 6.47
C GLU A 44 -0.07 2.51 6.42
N LYS A 45 0.79 3.40 5.93
CA LYS A 45 0.46 4.83 5.80
C LYS A 45 -0.55 5.17 4.70
N ASN A 46 -0.88 4.22 3.81
CA ASN A 46 -1.81 4.46 2.72
C ASN A 46 -3.24 4.09 3.15
N GLU A 47 -3.78 4.90 4.06
CA GLU A 47 -5.13 4.71 4.63
C GLU A 47 -6.22 4.62 3.56
N ARG A 48 -6.05 5.32 2.43
CA ARG A 48 -7.00 5.27 1.30
C ARG A 48 -7.03 3.89 0.65
N ALA A 49 -5.87 3.29 0.40
CA ALA A 49 -5.79 1.94 -0.17
C ALA A 49 -6.36 0.90 0.81
N ILE A 50 -6.01 1.02 2.10
CA ILE A 50 -6.52 0.12 3.15
C ILE A 50 -8.04 0.21 3.24
N SER A 51 -8.60 1.43 3.28
CA SER A 51 -10.05 1.63 3.32
C SER A 51 -10.75 1.10 2.07
N PHE A 52 -10.14 1.27 0.89
CA PHE A 52 -10.64 0.68 -0.35
C PHE A 52 -10.74 -0.84 -0.24
N TYR A 53 -9.70 -1.53 0.24
CA TYR A 53 -9.71 -2.98 0.39
C TYR A 53 -10.72 -3.48 1.41
N ILE A 54 -10.82 -2.81 2.56
CA ILE A 54 -11.82 -3.14 3.59
C ILE A 54 -13.24 -3.04 3.01
N LYS A 55 -13.51 -1.98 2.24
CA LYS A 55 -14.80 -1.81 1.54
C LYS A 55 -15.10 -2.93 0.52
N HIS A 56 -14.07 -3.58 -0.02
CA HIS A 56 -14.19 -4.68 -0.97
C HIS A 56 -14.08 -6.08 -0.32
N GLY A 57 -14.22 -6.16 1.00
CA GLY A 57 -14.35 -7.43 1.73
C GLY A 57 -13.07 -7.96 2.35
N PHE A 58 -11.98 -7.19 2.36
CA PHE A 58 -10.75 -7.57 3.05
C PHE A 58 -10.78 -7.15 4.53
N ASN A 59 -10.02 -7.84 5.36
CA ASN A 59 -9.83 -7.55 6.78
C ASN A 59 -8.34 -7.47 7.08
N LEU A 60 -7.94 -6.58 7.99
CA LEU A 60 -6.56 -6.54 8.49
C LEU A 60 -6.31 -7.78 9.34
N THR A 61 -5.22 -8.51 9.08
CA THR A 61 -4.84 -9.67 9.91
C THR A 61 -4.09 -9.25 11.18
N GLY A 62 -3.57 -8.02 11.21
CA GLY A 62 -2.66 -7.53 12.24
C GLY A 62 -1.19 -7.84 11.97
N GLU A 63 -0.88 -8.65 10.96
CA GLU A 63 0.49 -8.92 10.56
C GLU A 63 1.09 -7.71 9.85
N LYS A 64 2.35 -7.42 10.20
CA LYS A 64 3.13 -6.33 9.62
C LYS A 64 4.49 -6.86 9.21
N LYS A 65 4.98 -6.39 8.06
CA LYS A 65 6.36 -6.59 7.64
C LYS A 65 7.01 -5.25 7.41
N PHE A 66 8.26 -5.15 7.86
CA PHE A 66 9.10 -4.02 7.51
C PHE A 66 9.47 -4.14 6.03
N GLU A 67 9.35 -3.05 5.29
CA GLU A 67 9.85 -3.02 3.93
C GLU A 67 11.33 -2.66 3.97
N GLU A 68 12.19 -3.67 3.74
CA GLU A 68 13.64 -3.51 3.67
C GLU A 68 14.01 -2.36 2.73
N ASP A 69 15.05 -1.60 3.10
CA ASP A 69 15.47 -0.35 2.46
C ASP A 69 14.55 0.88 2.65
N THR A 70 13.54 0.79 3.52
CA THR A 70 12.67 1.92 3.86
C THR A 70 12.47 2.05 5.38
N ILE A 71 11.70 3.04 5.84
CA ILE A 71 11.22 3.14 7.24
C ILE A 71 9.74 2.76 7.36
N GLU A 72 9.19 2.15 6.30
CA GLU A 72 7.75 1.96 6.13
C GLU A 72 7.36 0.53 6.49
N TYR A 73 6.12 0.38 6.96
CA TYR A 73 5.51 -0.91 7.24
C TYR A 73 4.48 -1.26 6.18
N LEU A 74 4.43 -2.53 5.82
CA LEU A 74 3.34 -3.11 5.06
C LEU A 74 2.43 -3.86 6.05
N VAL A 75 1.12 -3.66 5.92
CA VAL A 75 0.08 -4.40 6.64
C VAL A 75 -0.51 -5.48 5.76
N HIS A 76 -0.80 -6.64 6.35
CA HIS A 76 -1.45 -7.74 5.66
C HIS A 76 -2.98 -7.62 5.74
N LEU A 77 -3.64 -7.85 4.61
CA LEU A 77 -5.08 -7.93 4.50
C LEU A 77 -5.51 -9.23 3.83
N THR A 78 -6.57 -9.84 4.34
CA THR A 78 -7.13 -11.09 3.80
C THR A 78 -8.63 -11.03 3.60
N ARG A 79 -9.16 -11.85 2.70
CA ARG A 79 -10.60 -11.94 2.39
C ARG A 79 -11.09 -13.37 2.54
#